data_AF-G3HSG6-F1
#
_entry.id   AF-G3HSG6-F1
#
_cell.length_a   1.000
_cell.length_b   1.000
_cell.length_c   1.000
_cell.angle_alpha   90.00
_cell.angle_beta   90.00
_cell.angle_gamma   90.00
#
_symmetry.space_group_name_H-M   'P 1'
#
loop_
_entity.id
_entity.type
_entity.pdbx_description
1 polymer ?
#
loop_
_entity_poly.entity_id
_entity_poly.type
_entity_poly.pdbx_seq_one_letter_code
_entity_poly.pdbx_strand_id
1 'polypeptide(L)'
;MSKLFNPNFVVVLNKTTTKPGKTKPKVIPHGNGAGTGTMTDFSSSPTKETDHLGKPRFVGPHVRYIPKPDNRPCSITDSVRRFPTEDATEGNATSPPQNPPTNLTVVTVEGCPSFVILDWEKPLNDTVTEYEVISRENGSFSGKNKSIQITNQTFSTVENLKPDTSYEFQVKPKNPLGEGPASNTVAFSTESADPRVSEPISAGRDAIWTERPFNSDSYSDCKGKQYVKRTWYKKFVGVQLCNSLRYKIYLSDSLTGKFYNIGDQRGHGEDHCQFVDSFLDGRTGQQLTSDQLPTKEGYFRAVRQEPVQFGEIGGHTQINYVQWYECGTTIPGKW
;
A
#
# COMPACT_ATOMS: atom_id res chain seq x y z
N MET A 1 38.24 -21.73 47.45
CA MET A 1 37.21 -20.85 48.05
C MET A 1 35.97 -21.69 48.35
N SER A 2 35.21 -21.33 49.39
CA SER A 2 33.76 -21.60 49.58
C SER A 2 33.18 -23.02 49.42
N LYS A 3 32.90 -23.67 50.58
CA LYS A 3 31.70 -24.49 50.98
C LYS A 3 31.13 -25.54 49.97
N LEU A 4 31.00 -26.84 50.29
CA LEU A 4 30.07 -27.47 51.29
C LEU A 4 28.59 -27.14 51.01
N PHE A 5 27.61 -28.07 51.01
CA PHE A 5 27.45 -29.33 51.76
C PHE A 5 26.46 -30.33 51.07
N ASN A 6 26.43 -31.60 51.50
CA ASN A 6 25.33 -32.60 51.35
C ASN A 6 24.30 -32.41 52.53
N PRO A 7 23.30 -33.26 52.91
CA PRO A 7 22.79 -34.52 52.34
C PRO A 7 21.25 -34.78 52.36
N ASN A 8 20.83 -35.89 51.73
CA ASN A 8 19.80 -36.90 52.12
C ASN A 8 18.51 -36.61 52.95
N PHE A 9 17.41 -37.26 52.49
CA PHE A 9 16.50 -38.23 53.20
C PHE A 9 15.04 -37.89 53.64
N VAL A 10 14.09 -38.72 53.16
CA VAL A 10 12.69 -39.04 53.62
C VAL A 10 11.68 -37.85 53.75
N VAL A 11 10.33 -37.93 53.77
CA VAL A 11 9.21 -38.91 53.96
C VAL A 11 8.09 -38.55 52.93
N VAL A 12 7.32 -39.37 52.17
CA VAL A 12 6.63 -40.70 52.28
C VAL A 12 5.09 -40.58 52.49
N LEU A 13 4.29 -41.28 51.64
CA LEU A 13 2.79 -41.44 51.62
C LEU A 13 1.94 -40.21 51.12
N ASN A 14 0.71 -40.34 50.57
CA ASN A 14 -0.11 -41.53 50.24
C ASN A 14 -1.11 -41.39 49.04
N LYS A 15 -1.43 -42.56 48.47
CA LYS A 15 -2.52 -43.04 47.59
C LYS A 15 -3.84 -42.24 47.36
N THR A 16 -4.28 -42.26 46.07
CA THR A 16 -5.66 -42.47 45.51
C THR A 16 -6.81 -41.52 45.91
N THR A 17 -7.85 -41.27 45.11
CA THR A 17 -8.53 -41.96 43.97
C THR A 17 -9.24 -40.84 43.12
N THR A 18 -9.88 -40.97 41.94
CA THR A 18 -10.55 -42.07 41.20
C THR A 18 -10.33 -42.02 39.67
N LYS A 19 -10.92 -43.01 38.97
CA LYS A 19 -11.31 -43.07 37.55
C LYS A 19 -12.80 -43.57 37.52
N PRO A 20 -13.55 -43.72 36.40
CA PRO A 20 -13.22 -43.53 34.97
C PRO A 20 -14.25 -42.69 34.16
N GLY A 21 -13.99 -42.44 32.85
CA GLY A 21 -14.95 -41.82 31.92
C GLY A 21 -14.60 -42.03 30.44
N LYS A 22 -15.48 -42.71 29.70
CA LYS A 22 -15.30 -43.30 28.34
C LYS A 22 -15.05 -42.31 27.18
N THR A 23 -14.73 -42.87 26.00
CA THR A 23 -14.25 -42.17 24.78
C THR A 23 -15.31 -41.82 23.71
N LYS A 24 -15.06 -40.72 22.98
CA LYS A 24 -15.52 -40.43 21.59
C LYS A 24 -17.04 -40.11 21.42
N PRO A 25 -17.48 -39.42 20.33
CA PRO A 25 -16.83 -39.24 19.02
C PRO A 25 -16.59 -37.80 18.52
N LYS A 26 -15.95 -37.71 17.35
CA LYS A 26 -15.72 -36.52 16.53
C LYS A 26 -17.00 -36.20 15.72
N VAL A 27 -17.44 -34.94 15.72
CA VAL A 27 -18.57 -34.45 14.90
C VAL A 27 -18.07 -33.35 13.97
N ILE A 28 -18.54 -33.35 12.72
CA ILE A 28 -18.30 -32.31 11.72
C ILE A 28 -19.65 -31.65 11.41
N PRO A 29 -19.79 -30.32 11.56
CA PRO A 29 -20.89 -29.58 10.93
C PRO A 29 -20.58 -29.32 9.45
N HIS A 30 -21.54 -29.63 8.58
CA HIS A 30 -21.70 -29.01 7.26
C HIS A 30 -23.01 -28.21 7.27
N GLY A 31 -23.09 -27.13 6.51
CA GLY A 31 -24.35 -26.48 6.17
C GLY A 31 -24.56 -25.08 6.72
N ASN A 32 -24.40 -24.10 5.82
CA ASN A 32 -25.17 -22.86 5.65
C ASN A 32 -25.92 -22.28 6.87
N GLY A 33 -25.42 -21.17 7.40
CA GLY A 33 -26.23 -20.12 8.03
C GLY A 33 -25.94 -18.79 7.34
N ALA A 34 -26.96 -18.17 6.72
CA ALA A 34 -26.79 -16.88 6.05
C ALA A 34 -26.77 -15.73 7.08
N GLY A 35 -25.58 -15.35 7.53
CA GLY A 35 -25.38 -14.20 8.40
C GLY A 35 -25.04 -12.94 7.61
N THR A 36 -26.02 -12.06 7.38
CA THR A 36 -25.79 -10.71 6.86
C THR A 36 -25.17 -9.82 7.95
N GLY A 37 -23.86 -9.96 8.13
CA GLY A 37 -23.07 -9.17 9.08
C GLY A 37 -22.00 -8.35 8.37
N THR A 38 -22.28 -7.06 8.12
CA THR A 38 -21.27 -6.07 7.70
C THR A 38 -20.37 -5.73 8.88
N MET A 39 -19.44 -6.62 9.20
CA MET A 39 -18.43 -6.45 10.25
C MET A 39 -17.07 -6.25 9.58
N THR A 40 -16.44 -5.10 9.81
CA THR A 40 -15.16 -4.74 9.19
C THR A 40 -14.02 -5.64 9.71
N ASP A 41 -13.19 -6.15 8.78
CA ASP A 41 -12.07 -7.08 9.00
C ASP A 41 -10.83 -6.39 9.63
N PHE A 42 -11.07 -5.53 10.62
CA PHE A 42 -10.12 -4.54 11.14
C PHE A 42 -9.90 -4.73 12.65
N SER A 43 -8.70 -5.17 13.04
CA SER A 43 -8.33 -5.32 14.45
C SER A 43 -7.89 -4.01 15.07
N SER A 44 -8.18 -3.78 16.36
CA SER A 44 -7.59 -2.66 17.14
C SER A 44 -6.12 -2.89 17.53
N SER A 45 -5.60 -4.09 17.31
CA SER A 45 -4.24 -4.51 17.69
C SER A 45 -3.61 -5.38 16.59
N PRO A 46 -2.29 -5.27 16.32
CA PRO A 46 -1.63 -6.08 15.31
C PRO A 46 -1.51 -7.56 15.74
N THR A 47 -1.37 -8.47 14.78
CA THR A 47 -1.16 -9.91 15.06
C THR A 47 0.26 -10.23 15.51
N LYS A 48 1.24 -9.36 15.20
CA LYS A 48 2.58 -9.35 15.80
C LYS A 48 2.84 -7.98 16.42
N GLU A 49 3.27 -7.91 17.68
CA GLU A 49 3.52 -6.63 18.38
C GLU A 49 4.68 -5.82 17.76
N THR A 50 5.60 -6.49 17.05
CA THR A 50 6.76 -5.88 16.40
C THR A 50 6.75 -6.07 14.89
N ASP A 51 7.46 -5.19 14.18
CA ASP A 51 7.83 -5.37 12.78
C ASP A 51 8.97 -6.41 12.60
N HIS A 52 9.43 -6.60 11.37
CA HIS A 52 10.49 -7.55 11.01
C HIS A 52 11.91 -7.14 11.45
N LEU A 53 12.13 -5.91 11.95
CA LEU A 53 13.37 -5.52 12.63
C LEU A 53 13.25 -5.64 14.16
N GLY A 54 12.09 -6.05 14.67
CA GLY A 54 11.81 -6.13 16.10
C GLY A 54 11.41 -4.80 16.74
N LYS A 55 11.13 -3.75 15.94
CA LYS A 55 10.63 -2.48 16.45
C LYS A 55 9.13 -2.62 16.80
N PRO A 56 8.66 -2.12 17.96
CA PRO A 56 7.23 -2.13 18.27
C PRO A 56 6.41 -1.39 17.21
N ARG A 57 5.29 -1.97 16.77
CA ARG A 57 4.37 -1.30 15.85
C ARG A 57 3.63 -0.15 16.55
N PHE A 58 3.16 0.83 15.78
CA PHE A 58 2.43 1.98 16.31
C PHE A 58 0.99 1.62 16.69
N VAL A 59 0.65 1.68 17.99
CA VAL A 59 -0.72 1.42 18.49
C VAL A 59 -1.34 2.73 19.00
N GLY A 60 -2.60 2.97 18.65
CA GLY A 60 -3.38 4.13 19.09
C GLY A 60 -4.89 3.90 18.94
N PRO A 61 -5.74 4.70 19.62
CA PRO A 61 -7.20 4.50 19.64
C PRO A 61 -7.83 4.62 18.24
N HIS A 62 -7.25 5.46 17.40
CA HIS A 62 -7.59 5.72 16.00
C HIS A 62 -6.84 4.80 15.01
N VAL A 63 -6.18 3.73 15.46
CA VAL A 63 -5.38 2.85 14.58
C VAL A 63 -6.05 1.49 14.44
N ARG A 64 -6.09 0.95 13.22
CA ARG A 64 -6.60 -0.39 12.92
C ARG A 64 -5.64 -1.18 12.04
N TYR A 65 -5.64 -2.49 12.22
CA TYR A 65 -4.75 -3.43 11.55
C TYR A 65 -5.51 -4.39 10.64
N ILE A 66 -5.06 -4.50 9.39
CA ILE A 66 -5.37 -5.59 8.46
C ILE A 66 -4.24 -6.62 8.56
N PRO A 67 -4.52 -7.87 8.96
CA PRO A 67 -3.51 -8.92 9.03
C PRO A 67 -3.10 -9.37 7.63
N LYS A 68 -1.79 -9.58 7.40
CA LYS A 68 -1.26 -10.02 6.11
C LYS A 68 -0.29 -11.19 6.24
N PRO A 69 -0.49 -12.32 5.53
CA PRO A 69 0.50 -13.40 5.46
C PRO A 69 1.86 -12.91 4.94
N ASP A 70 2.96 -13.38 5.55
CA ASP A 70 4.34 -12.97 5.21
C ASP A 70 4.73 -13.28 3.74
N ASN A 71 4.09 -14.30 3.15
CA ASN A 71 4.31 -14.73 1.77
C ASN A 71 3.53 -13.93 0.72
N ARG A 72 2.44 -13.21 1.08
CA ARG A 72 1.72 -12.35 0.12
C ARG A 72 2.42 -10.98 -0.01
N PRO A 73 2.46 -10.37 -1.21
CA PRO A 73 2.73 -8.95 -1.33
C PRO A 73 1.65 -8.15 -0.60
N CYS A 74 1.91 -6.89 -0.26
CA CYS A 74 0.83 -5.98 0.08
C CYS A 74 -0.01 -5.68 -1.16
N SER A 75 -1.24 -5.19 -0.97
CA SER A 75 -2.04 -4.63 -2.05
C SER A 75 -2.97 -3.61 -1.43
N ILE A 76 -2.96 -2.39 -1.98
CA ILE A 76 -3.93 -1.39 -1.59
C ILE A 76 -5.30 -1.79 -2.16
N THR A 77 -5.38 -2.30 -3.39
CA THR A 77 -6.65 -2.77 -3.99
C THR A 77 -7.35 -3.85 -3.15
N ASP A 78 -6.65 -4.88 -2.67
CA ASP A 78 -7.25 -5.88 -1.76
C ASP A 78 -7.61 -5.31 -0.37
N SER A 79 -6.97 -4.21 0.04
CA SER A 79 -7.24 -3.54 1.31
C SER A 79 -8.45 -2.60 1.19
N VAL A 80 -8.52 -1.79 0.13
CA VAL A 80 -9.61 -0.89 -0.24
C VAL A 80 -10.91 -1.66 -0.49
N ARG A 81 -10.85 -2.88 -1.04
CA ARG A 81 -12.02 -3.79 -1.17
C ARG A 81 -12.72 -4.16 0.15
N ARG A 82 -12.18 -3.78 1.31
CA ARG A 82 -12.83 -3.95 2.63
C ARG A 82 -13.68 -2.76 3.07
N PHE A 83 -13.58 -1.63 2.38
CA PHE A 83 -14.33 -0.41 2.69
C PHE A 83 -15.58 -0.35 1.80
N PRO A 84 -16.72 0.15 2.31
CA PRO A 84 -17.89 0.36 1.48
C PRO A 84 -17.63 1.51 0.50
N THR A 85 -17.96 1.31 -0.78
CA THR A 85 -18.08 2.44 -1.71
C THR A 85 -19.37 3.18 -1.40
N GLU A 86 -19.29 4.48 -1.12
CA GLU A 86 -20.46 5.35 -1.02
C GLU A 86 -20.81 5.90 -2.42
N ASP A 87 -22.08 5.81 -2.79
CA ASP A 87 -22.62 6.56 -3.93
C ASP A 87 -22.52 8.06 -3.67
N ALA A 88 -22.16 8.83 -4.70
CA ALA A 88 -21.98 10.27 -4.59
C ALA A 88 -23.26 10.93 -4.07
N THR A 89 -23.17 11.67 -2.97
CA THR A 89 -24.37 12.23 -2.32
C THR A 89 -24.94 13.40 -3.13
N GLU A 90 -25.92 13.13 -3.99
CA GLU A 90 -26.66 14.15 -4.73
C GLU A 90 -27.51 15.01 -3.77
N GLY A 91 -26.95 16.14 -3.36
CA GLY A 91 -27.62 17.13 -2.52
C GLY A 91 -27.29 18.55 -2.99
N ASN A 92 -28.30 19.40 -3.08
CA ASN A 92 -28.11 20.83 -3.37
C ASN A 92 -27.61 21.54 -2.11
N ALA A 93 -26.31 21.83 -2.05
CA ALA A 93 -25.72 22.56 -0.95
C ALA A 93 -26.30 23.98 -0.83
N THR A 94 -26.63 24.39 0.39
CA THR A 94 -27.15 25.74 0.73
C THR A 94 -26.14 26.62 1.45
N SER A 95 -25.12 26.01 2.07
CA SER A 95 -23.94 26.66 2.66
C SER A 95 -22.71 25.75 2.49
N PRO A 96 -21.48 26.26 2.72
CA PRO A 96 -20.32 25.40 2.96
C PRO A 96 -20.57 24.45 4.14
N PRO A 97 -19.87 23.31 4.24
CA PRO A 97 -19.99 22.43 5.41
C PRO A 97 -19.57 23.17 6.68
N GLN A 98 -20.29 22.97 7.78
CA GLN A 98 -20.08 23.64 9.07
C GLN A 98 -19.54 22.66 10.13
N ASN A 99 -19.66 21.36 9.91
CA ASN A 99 -19.28 20.31 10.85
C ASN A 99 -18.04 19.55 10.34
N PRO A 100 -17.10 19.16 11.22
CA PRO A 100 -15.91 18.42 10.81
C PRO A 100 -16.21 16.92 10.63
N PRO A 101 -15.45 16.18 9.79
CA PRO A 101 -15.52 14.72 9.69
C PRO A 101 -15.11 14.07 11.02
N THR A 102 -15.81 13.01 11.40
CA THR A 102 -15.64 12.33 12.69
C THR A 102 -14.97 10.96 12.54
N ASN A 103 -14.56 10.35 13.66
CA ASN A 103 -14.01 8.99 13.73
C ASN A 103 -12.80 8.70 12.81
N LEU A 104 -12.01 9.73 12.45
CA LEU A 104 -10.86 9.60 11.56
C LEU A 104 -9.88 8.53 12.07
N THR A 105 -9.75 7.46 11.30
CA THR A 105 -9.06 6.23 11.64
C THR A 105 -7.98 5.94 10.60
N VAL A 106 -6.81 5.47 11.07
CA VAL A 106 -5.68 5.02 10.26
C VAL A 106 -5.70 3.50 10.20
N VAL A 107 -6.10 2.95 9.05
CA VAL A 107 -6.07 1.51 8.78
C VAL A 107 -4.77 1.17 8.05
N THR A 108 -3.96 0.30 8.67
CA THR A 108 -2.65 -0.11 8.15
C THR A 108 -2.59 -1.62 7.95
N VAL A 109 -1.70 -2.08 7.05
CA VAL A 109 -1.52 -3.50 6.72
C VAL A 109 -0.18 -3.96 7.28
N GLU A 110 -0.16 -5.04 8.06
CA GLU A 110 1.08 -5.50 8.72
C GLU A 110 2.19 -5.83 7.71
N GLY A 111 3.38 -5.23 7.90
CA GLY A 111 4.52 -5.37 6.99
C GLY A 111 4.49 -4.46 5.76
N CYS A 112 3.62 -3.44 5.72
CA CYS A 112 3.38 -2.58 4.55
C CYS A 112 3.55 -1.07 4.86
N PRO A 113 4.76 -0.60 5.19
CA PRO A 113 5.00 0.78 5.65
C PRO A 113 4.79 1.88 4.60
N SER A 114 4.60 1.52 3.33
CA SER A 114 4.55 2.47 2.21
C SER A 114 3.18 3.12 1.97
N PHE A 115 2.14 2.69 2.68
CA PHE A 115 0.80 3.27 2.58
C PHE A 115 -0.02 3.09 3.87
N VAL A 116 -1.05 3.92 4.02
CA VAL A 116 -2.18 3.68 4.93
C VAL A 116 -3.48 4.00 4.22
N ILE A 117 -4.58 3.42 4.68
CA ILE A 117 -5.93 3.86 4.30
C ILE A 117 -6.49 4.66 5.47
N LEU A 118 -6.93 5.87 5.18
CA LEU A 118 -7.67 6.72 6.11
C LEU A 118 -9.16 6.49 5.89
N ASP A 119 -9.91 6.46 6.99
CA ASP A 119 -11.32 6.08 7.07
C ASP A 119 -12.02 7.06 8.04
N TRP A 120 -13.17 7.61 7.69
CA TRP A 120 -13.86 8.62 8.52
C TRP A 120 -15.37 8.66 8.27
N GLU A 121 -16.09 9.22 9.23
CA GLU A 121 -17.52 9.44 9.13
C GLU A 121 -17.84 10.82 8.53
N LYS A 122 -18.86 10.86 7.66
CA LYS A 122 -19.40 12.08 7.07
C LYS A 122 -20.02 12.99 8.16
N PRO A 123 -19.79 14.32 8.13
CA PRO A 123 -20.41 15.22 9.11
C PRO A 123 -21.95 15.20 9.01
N LEU A 124 -22.62 15.05 10.16
CA LEU A 124 -24.07 14.93 10.23
C LEU A 124 -24.77 16.21 9.76
N ASN A 125 -25.79 16.05 8.91
CA ASN A 125 -26.61 17.12 8.30
C ASN A 125 -25.89 18.02 7.26
N ASP A 126 -24.60 17.82 7.00
CA ASP A 126 -23.86 18.62 6.03
C ASP A 126 -23.92 18.01 4.62
N THR A 127 -24.20 18.86 3.62
CA THR A 127 -24.05 18.48 2.22
C THR A 127 -22.59 18.56 1.82
N VAL A 128 -21.88 17.43 1.92
CA VAL A 128 -20.48 17.25 1.49
C VAL A 128 -20.44 16.47 0.17
N THR A 129 -19.67 16.97 -0.81
CA THR A 129 -19.47 16.31 -2.12
C THR A 129 -18.04 15.78 -2.30
N GLU A 130 -17.07 16.39 -1.63
CA GLU A 130 -15.64 16.03 -1.68
C GLU A 130 -15.01 16.15 -0.28
N TYR A 131 -13.86 15.51 -0.09
CA TYR A 131 -13.00 15.68 1.07
C TYR A 131 -11.57 15.98 0.65
N GLU A 132 -10.92 16.92 1.34
CA GLU A 132 -9.47 17.13 1.23
C GLU A 132 -8.74 16.37 2.34
N VAL A 133 -8.03 15.32 1.93
CA VAL A 133 -7.19 14.50 2.79
C VAL A 133 -5.80 15.14 2.86
N ILE A 134 -5.39 15.55 4.06
CA ILE A 134 -4.14 16.25 4.32
C ILE A 134 -3.20 15.32 5.09
N SER A 135 -1.99 15.11 4.58
CA SER A 135 -0.92 14.41 5.29
C SER A 135 0.31 15.31 5.48
N ARG A 136 1.01 15.16 6.62
CA ARG A 136 2.25 15.87 6.93
C ARG A 136 3.32 14.91 7.44
N GLU A 137 4.53 15.00 6.88
CA GLU A 137 5.67 14.24 7.38
C GLU A 137 6.28 14.91 8.62
N ASN A 138 6.57 14.10 9.65
CA ASN A 138 7.23 14.48 10.91
C ASN A 138 6.60 15.70 11.63
N GLY A 139 5.30 15.93 11.46
CA GLY A 139 4.56 17.04 12.08
C GLY A 139 5.05 18.45 11.66
N SER A 140 5.82 18.57 10.57
CA SER A 140 6.48 19.84 10.25
C SER A 140 5.51 20.91 9.77
N PHE A 141 5.48 22.04 10.48
CA PHE A 141 4.78 23.26 10.06
C PHE A 141 5.47 23.98 8.89
N SER A 142 6.69 23.60 8.50
CA SER A 142 7.26 24.04 7.23
C SER A 142 6.56 23.30 6.08
N GLY A 143 5.66 23.99 5.39
CA GLY A 143 4.70 23.42 4.43
C GLY A 143 5.27 22.76 3.16
N LYS A 144 6.57 22.46 3.10
CA LYS A 144 7.21 21.65 2.05
C LYS A 144 6.81 20.18 2.14
N ASN A 145 6.53 19.68 3.34
CA ASN A 145 6.27 18.26 3.61
C ASN A 145 4.77 17.97 3.85
N LYS A 146 3.89 18.73 3.18
CA LYS A 146 2.43 18.54 3.20
C LYS A 146 1.97 17.99 1.86
N SER A 147 1.25 16.87 1.86
CA SER A 147 0.49 16.41 0.69
C SER A 147 -1.01 16.69 0.88
N ILE A 148 -1.73 16.80 -0.23
CA ILE A 148 -3.19 16.94 -0.27
C ILE A 148 -3.72 16.02 -1.37
N GLN A 149 -4.70 15.19 -1.03
CA GLN A 149 -5.46 14.36 -1.98
C GLN A 149 -6.93 14.74 -1.88
N ILE A 150 -7.67 14.63 -2.99
CA ILE A 150 -9.13 14.85 -3.03
C ILE A 150 -9.81 13.51 -3.29
N THR A 151 -10.90 13.23 -2.57
CA THR A 151 -11.77 12.07 -2.77
C THR A 151 -13.24 12.46 -2.61
N ASN A 152 -14.16 11.72 -3.23
CA ASN A 152 -15.60 11.84 -2.96
C ASN A 152 -16.11 10.75 -1.98
N GLN A 153 -15.23 9.83 -1.56
CA GLN A 153 -15.52 8.75 -0.62
C GLN A 153 -15.21 9.17 0.83
N THR A 154 -15.77 8.45 1.80
CA THR A 154 -15.47 8.51 3.24
C THR A 154 -14.16 7.82 3.64
N PHE A 155 -13.39 7.34 2.66
CA PHE A 155 -12.05 6.79 2.84
C PHE A 155 -11.09 7.27 1.74
N SER A 156 -9.78 7.15 1.98
CA SER A 156 -8.74 7.38 0.96
C SER A 156 -7.42 6.70 1.31
N THR A 157 -6.63 6.32 0.30
CA THR A 157 -5.27 5.80 0.52
C THR A 157 -4.24 6.92 0.44
N VAL A 158 -3.43 7.07 1.49
CA VAL A 158 -2.20 7.86 1.42
C VAL A 158 -1.05 6.93 1.02
N GLU A 159 -0.53 7.12 -0.19
CA GLU A 159 0.56 6.33 -0.77
C GLU A 159 1.95 6.97 -0.50
N ASN A 160 3.01 6.25 -0.89
CA ASN A 160 4.41 6.71 -0.94
C ASN A 160 4.97 7.21 0.41
N LEU A 161 4.44 6.68 1.51
CA LEU A 161 4.97 6.94 2.84
C LEU A 161 6.39 6.38 2.97
N LYS A 162 7.26 7.12 3.64
CA LYS A 162 8.60 6.64 4.01
C LYS A 162 8.49 5.61 5.14
N PRO A 163 9.34 4.56 5.14
CA PRO A 163 9.48 3.64 6.27
C PRO A 163 10.09 4.36 7.48
N ASP A 164 9.85 3.82 8.67
CA ASP A 164 10.28 4.37 9.96
C ASP A 164 10.13 5.91 10.08
N THR A 165 8.96 6.42 9.71
CA THR A 165 8.69 7.86 9.62
C THR A 165 7.34 8.18 10.26
N SER A 166 7.27 9.30 10.99
CA SER A 166 6.03 9.77 11.62
C SER A 166 5.21 10.62 10.65
N TYR A 167 3.90 10.42 10.64
CA TYR A 167 2.95 11.17 9.83
C TYR A 167 1.77 11.67 10.66
N GLU A 168 1.30 12.88 10.35
CA GLU A 168 0.03 13.41 10.82
C GLU A 168 -0.99 13.47 9.69
N PHE A 169 -2.25 13.14 9.99
CA PHE A 169 -3.37 13.17 9.05
C PHE A 169 -4.52 14.04 9.58
N GLN A 170 -5.18 14.74 8.66
CA GLN A 170 -6.42 15.50 8.87
C GLN A 170 -7.29 15.38 7.62
N VAL A 171 -8.60 15.49 7.77
CA VAL A 171 -9.54 15.52 6.64
C VAL A 171 -10.45 16.74 6.75
N LYS A 172 -10.62 17.49 5.65
CA LYS A 172 -11.65 18.55 5.53
C LYS A 172 -12.83 18.05 4.68
N PRO A 173 -14.06 18.46 4.98
CA PRO A 173 -15.22 18.32 4.10
C PRO A 173 -15.29 19.52 3.14
N LYS A 174 -15.83 19.30 1.94
CA LYS A 174 -15.93 20.32 0.90
C LYS A 174 -17.20 20.14 0.06
N ASN A 175 -17.74 21.25 -0.42
CA ASN A 175 -18.82 21.29 -1.40
C ASN A 175 -18.62 22.48 -2.36
N PRO A 176 -19.47 22.65 -3.41
CA PRO A 176 -19.31 23.74 -4.38
C PRO A 176 -19.40 25.17 -3.82
N LEU A 177 -19.86 25.35 -2.57
CA LEU A 177 -19.92 26.64 -1.89
C LEU A 177 -18.69 26.92 -1.01
N GLY A 178 -17.93 25.89 -0.62
CA GLY A 178 -16.68 26.07 0.12
C GLY A 178 -16.18 24.83 0.88
N GLU A 179 -15.06 25.04 1.59
CA GLU A 179 -14.50 24.10 2.56
C GLU A 179 -15.14 24.28 3.94
N GLY A 180 -15.27 23.19 4.69
CA GLY A 180 -15.62 23.20 6.11
C GLY A 180 -14.43 23.02 7.05
N PRO A 181 -14.67 22.92 8.38
CA PRO A 181 -13.62 22.72 9.37
C PRO A 181 -12.96 21.34 9.24
N ALA A 182 -11.66 21.28 9.56
CA ALA A 182 -10.92 20.02 9.55
C ALA A 182 -11.30 19.11 10.74
N SER A 183 -11.15 17.80 10.54
CA SER A 183 -11.18 16.78 11.60
C SER A 183 -10.12 17.05 12.69
N ASN A 184 -10.20 16.29 13.79
CA ASN A 184 -9.06 16.14 14.68
C ASN A 184 -7.84 15.62 13.90
N THR A 185 -6.64 16.04 14.31
CA THR A 185 -5.39 15.43 13.83
C THR A 185 -5.26 14.03 14.39
N VAL A 186 -4.79 13.07 13.59
CA VAL A 186 -4.33 11.76 14.05
C VAL A 186 -2.88 11.54 13.63
N ALA A 187 -2.09 10.92 14.50
CA ALA A 187 -0.68 10.64 14.25
C ALA A 187 -0.43 9.13 14.09
N PHE A 188 0.50 8.74 13.23
CA PHE A 188 0.88 7.36 12.99
C PHE A 188 2.36 7.27 12.57
N SER A 189 3.09 6.27 13.07
CA SER A 189 4.45 5.96 12.61
C SER A 189 4.45 4.71 11.75
N THR A 190 5.06 4.80 10.58
CA THR A 190 5.24 3.65 9.68
C THR A 190 6.22 2.64 10.25
N GLU A 191 6.07 1.38 9.84
CA GLU A 191 7.00 0.30 10.19
C GLU A 191 8.36 0.46 9.50
N SER A 192 9.36 -0.30 9.94
CA SER A 192 10.65 -0.39 9.25
C SER A 192 10.49 -0.90 7.81
N ALA A 193 11.43 -0.57 6.93
CA ALA A 193 11.52 -1.24 5.62
C ALA A 193 12.07 -2.66 5.78
N ASP A 194 11.50 -3.64 5.08
CA ASP A 194 12.06 -5.00 5.00
C ASP A 194 13.51 -4.90 4.50
N PRO A 195 14.52 -5.51 5.15
CA PRO A 195 15.91 -5.45 4.69
C PRO A 195 16.09 -5.99 3.26
N ARG A 196 15.22 -6.91 2.82
CA ARG A 196 15.15 -7.40 1.44
C ARG A 196 14.55 -6.39 0.46
N VAL A 197 14.10 -5.23 0.94
CA VAL A 197 13.64 -4.06 0.18
C VAL A 197 14.64 -2.90 0.30
N SER A 198 15.31 -2.75 1.46
CA SER A 198 16.22 -1.62 1.77
C SER A 198 17.73 -1.89 1.65
N GLU A 199 18.16 -3.10 1.26
CA GLU A 199 19.56 -3.37 0.84
C GLU A 199 20.07 -2.31 -0.16
N PRO A 200 21.06 -1.48 0.20
CA PRO A 200 21.54 -0.44 -0.69
C PRO A 200 22.39 -1.05 -1.81
N ILE A 201 21.87 -1.02 -3.05
CA ILE A 201 22.68 -1.30 -4.24
C ILE A 201 23.64 -0.12 -4.39
N SER A 202 24.90 -0.32 -4.01
CA SER A 202 25.84 0.73 -3.59
C SER A 202 26.14 1.84 -4.61
N ALA A 203 25.33 2.90 -4.64
CA ALA A 203 25.65 4.15 -5.32
C ALA A 203 24.92 5.37 -4.72
N GLY A 204 25.63 6.14 -3.87
CA GLY A 204 25.18 7.45 -3.38
C GLY A 204 24.18 7.43 -2.22
N ARG A 205 24.23 8.51 -1.41
CA ARG A 205 23.12 8.88 -0.53
C ARG A 205 22.15 9.77 -1.34
N ASP A 206 20.94 9.95 -0.82
CA ASP A 206 19.93 10.89 -1.33
C ASP A 206 19.26 10.55 -2.68
N ALA A 207 19.34 9.29 -3.14
CA ALA A 207 18.54 8.79 -4.27
C ALA A 207 18.02 7.35 -4.02
N ILE A 208 16.76 7.07 -4.41
CA ILE A 208 16.17 5.71 -4.37
C ILE A 208 16.56 4.88 -5.61
N TRP A 209 17.03 5.57 -6.65
CA TRP A 209 17.29 5.03 -7.97
C TRP A 209 18.78 4.77 -8.18
N THR A 210 19.17 3.50 -8.25
CA THR A 210 20.54 3.12 -8.59
C THR A 210 20.72 3.21 -10.11
N GLU A 211 21.67 4.03 -10.58
CA GLU A 211 22.05 4.02 -12.00
C GLU A 211 22.74 2.70 -12.35
N ARG A 212 22.11 1.87 -13.17
CA ARG A 212 22.62 0.54 -13.52
C ARG A 212 21.99 0.05 -14.84
N PRO A 213 22.78 -0.45 -15.80
CA PRO A 213 22.23 -1.08 -17.00
C PRO A 213 21.46 -2.37 -16.67
N PHE A 214 20.38 -2.62 -17.41
CA PHE A 214 19.56 -3.82 -17.29
C PHE A 214 19.08 -4.30 -18.66
N ASN A 215 18.88 -5.61 -18.80
CA ASN A 215 18.41 -6.23 -20.04
C ASN A 215 16.89 -6.11 -20.15
N SER A 216 16.38 -5.47 -21.20
CA SER A 216 14.94 -5.30 -21.46
C SER A 216 14.46 -6.17 -22.63
N ASP A 217 13.19 -6.55 -22.57
CA ASP A 217 12.53 -7.46 -23.53
C ASP A 217 12.43 -6.97 -25.00
N SER A 218 12.64 -5.69 -25.28
CA SER A 218 12.33 -5.09 -26.59
C SER A 218 13.03 -3.74 -26.82
N TYR A 219 13.00 -3.28 -28.08
CA TYR A 219 13.42 -1.92 -28.46
C TYR A 219 12.42 -0.92 -27.88
N SER A 220 12.87 -0.05 -26.97
CA SER A 220 12.18 1.19 -26.59
C SER A 220 12.82 2.38 -27.32
N ASP A 221 12.03 3.42 -27.62
CA ASP A 221 12.52 4.71 -28.12
C ASP A 221 13.47 5.41 -27.13
N CYS A 222 13.36 5.07 -25.83
CA CYS A 222 14.25 5.57 -24.79
C CYS A 222 15.62 4.90 -24.88
N LYS A 223 16.66 5.67 -25.23
CA LYS A 223 18.07 5.21 -25.31
C LYS A 223 18.99 5.81 -24.23
N GLY A 224 18.45 6.60 -23.32
CA GLY A 224 19.20 7.24 -22.24
C GLY A 224 19.54 6.31 -21.08
N LYS A 225 20.02 6.91 -19.98
CA LYS A 225 20.45 6.21 -18.77
C LYS A 225 19.38 5.26 -18.22
N GLN A 226 19.84 4.13 -17.69
CA GLN A 226 19.02 3.13 -17.02
C GLN A 226 19.18 3.21 -15.51
N TYR A 227 18.06 3.17 -14.80
CA TYR A 227 17.96 3.19 -13.34
C TYR A 227 17.12 2.02 -12.85
N VAL A 228 17.45 1.48 -11.67
CA VAL A 228 16.64 0.46 -11.00
C VAL A 228 16.28 0.92 -9.59
N LYS A 229 15.01 0.75 -9.23
CA LYS A 229 14.49 0.86 -7.86
C LYS A 229 13.93 -0.49 -7.42
N ARG A 230 14.09 -0.86 -6.15
CA ARG A 230 13.43 -2.03 -5.55
C ARG A 230 12.08 -1.62 -4.95
N THR A 231 11.05 -2.45 -5.07
CA THR A 231 9.69 -2.18 -4.56
C THR A 231 9.35 -3.01 -3.33
N TRP A 232 8.37 -2.53 -2.56
CA TRP A 232 7.87 -3.20 -1.36
C TRP A 232 7.14 -4.53 -1.65
N TYR A 233 6.69 -4.79 -2.88
CA TYR A 233 6.05 -6.05 -3.30
C TYR A 233 7.03 -7.06 -3.92
N LYS A 234 8.31 -7.01 -3.52
CA LYS A 234 9.37 -7.97 -3.92
C LYS A 234 9.63 -7.99 -5.45
N LYS A 235 9.48 -6.84 -6.12
CA LYS A 235 9.83 -6.63 -7.53
C LYS A 235 10.89 -5.53 -7.67
N PHE A 236 11.48 -5.42 -8.86
CA PHE A 236 12.35 -4.34 -9.28
C PHE A 236 11.66 -3.55 -10.38
N VAL A 237 11.58 -2.23 -10.23
CA VAL A 237 11.19 -1.31 -11.30
C VAL A 237 12.46 -0.87 -12.02
N GLY A 238 12.52 -1.14 -13.32
CA GLY A 238 13.56 -0.63 -14.20
C GLY A 238 13.03 0.56 -14.98
N VAL A 239 13.82 1.63 -15.08
CA VAL A 239 13.48 2.83 -15.84
C VAL A 239 14.58 3.15 -16.83
N GLN A 240 14.21 3.48 -18.07
CA GLN A 240 15.13 3.89 -19.13
C GLN A 240 14.72 5.28 -19.64
N LEU A 241 15.61 6.26 -19.53
CA LEU A 241 15.29 7.64 -19.88
C LEU A 241 15.15 7.86 -21.39
N CYS A 242 14.08 8.54 -21.81
CA CYS A 242 14.02 9.21 -23.12
C CYS A 242 14.55 10.63 -22.99
N ASN A 243 14.18 11.34 -21.93
CA ASN A 243 14.72 12.64 -21.51
C ASN A 243 14.57 12.79 -19.98
N SER A 244 14.57 14.02 -19.45
CA SER A 244 14.46 14.30 -18.00
C SER A 244 13.09 14.02 -17.37
N LEU A 245 12.01 14.03 -18.16
CA LEU A 245 10.62 13.84 -17.69
C LEU A 245 9.90 12.66 -18.37
N ARG A 246 10.41 12.20 -19.51
CA ARG A 246 9.89 11.07 -20.29
C ARG A 246 10.80 9.86 -20.17
N TYR A 247 10.22 8.70 -19.89
CA TYR A 247 10.98 7.44 -19.74
C TYR A 247 10.10 6.20 -19.93
N LYS A 248 10.74 5.07 -20.22
CA LYS A 248 10.08 3.76 -20.25
C LYS A 248 10.23 3.07 -18.90
N ILE A 249 9.11 2.65 -18.32
CA ILE A 249 9.02 1.85 -17.10
C ILE A 249 8.91 0.36 -17.46
N TYR A 250 9.62 -0.49 -16.73
CA TYR A 250 9.65 -1.95 -16.82
C TYR A 250 9.58 -2.57 -15.41
N LEU A 251 9.24 -3.86 -15.32
CA LEU A 251 9.25 -4.64 -14.07
C LEU A 251 10.09 -5.91 -14.20
N SER A 252 10.62 -6.42 -13.08
CA SER A 252 11.27 -7.73 -12.98
C SER A 252 11.17 -8.34 -11.58
N ASP A 253 11.22 -9.67 -11.49
CA ASP A 253 11.45 -10.41 -10.25
C ASP A 253 12.93 -10.44 -9.80
N SER A 254 13.88 -10.02 -10.66
CA SER A 254 15.31 -10.04 -10.32
C SER A 254 16.11 -8.86 -10.89
N LEU A 255 16.97 -8.28 -10.06
CA LEU A 255 17.97 -7.26 -10.44
C LEU A 255 18.92 -7.73 -11.55
N THR A 256 19.18 -9.03 -11.66
CA THR A 256 20.01 -9.65 -12.70
C THR A 256 19.19 -10.31 -13.81
N GLY A 257 17.86 -10.32 -13.67
CA GLY A 257 16.95 -10.91 -14.65
C GLY A 257 16.64 -9.99 -15.83
N LYS A 258 15.74 -10.48 -16.68
CA LYS A 258 15.11 -9.71 -17.76
C LYS A 258 14.09 -8.75 -17.15
N PHE A 259 14.07 -7.50 -17.62
CA PHE A 259 13.06 -6.50 -17.31
C PHE A 259 12.04 -6.48 -18.45
N TYR A 260 10.78 -6.63 -18.09
CA TYR A 260 9.67 -6.82 -19.01
C TYR A 260 8.82 -5.55 -19.10
N ASN A 261 8.14 -5.38 -20.23
CA ASN A 261 7.07 -4.39 -20.37
C ASN A 261 6.02 -4.56 -19.27
N ILE A 262 5.37 -3.43 -18.96
CA ILE A 262 4.15 -3.40 -18.16
C ILE A 262 3.00 -3.05 -19.10
N GLY A 263 1.95 -3.86 -19.08
CA GLY A 263 0.71 -3.65 -19.84
C GLY A 263 -0.49 -3.36 -18.93
N ASP A 264 -1.49 -2.70 -19.48
CA ASP A 264 -2.71 -2.26 -18.82
C ASP A 264 -3.94 -2.87 -19.50
N GLN A 265 -4.84 -3.44 -18.71
CA GLN A 265 -6.09 -4.06 -19.15
C GLN A 265 -7.27 -3.07 -19.20
N ARG A 266 -7.14 -1.85 -18.67
CA ARG A 266 -8.23 -0.86 -18.59
C ARG A 266 -7.77 0.59 -18.83
N GLY A 267 -6.84 0.76 -19.76
CA GLY A 267 -6.30 2.05 -20.16
C GLY A 267 -5.10 1.85 -21.09
N HIS A 268 -4.12 2.75 -21.03
CA HIS A 268 -2.83 2.59 -21.70
C HIS A 268 -1.64 2.74 -20.72
N GLY A 269 -1.89 2.55 -19.42
CA GLY A 269 -0.87 2.59 -18.36
C GLY A 269 -0.60 3.99 -17.82
N GLU A 270 -1.55 4.93 -17.92
CA GLU A 270 -1.48 6.24 -17.27
C GLU A 270 -1.23 6.10 -15.75
N ASP A 271 -1.83 5.08 -15.13
CA ASP A 271 -1.72 4.74 -13.71
C ASP A 271 -0.38 4.08 -13.31
N HIS A 272 0.38 3.54 -14.28
CA HIS A 272 1.68 2.90 -14.08
C HIS A 272 2.72 3.89 -13.52
N CYS A 273 2.43 5.18 -13.59
CA CYS A 273 3.19 6.24 -12.93
C CYS A 273 3.30 6.08 -11.40
N GLN A 274 2.43 5.28 -10.77
CA GLN A 274 2.60 4.80 -9.40
C GLN A 274 3.95 4.06 -9.19
N PHE A 275 4.44 3.32 -10.18
CA PHE A 275 5.70 2.55 -10.07
C PHE A 275 6.96 3.41 -9.98
N VAL A 276 6.84 4.71 -10.28
CA VAL A 276 7.90 5.72 -10.13
C VAL A 276 7.60 6.71 -9.01
N ASP A 277 6.74 6.34 -8.06
CA ASP A 277 6.31 7.13 -6.90
C ASP A 277 5.50 8.39 -7.25
N SER A 278 4.95 8.50 -8.47
CA SER A 278 4.01 9.58 -8.78
C SER A 278 2.63 9.28 -8.19
N PHE A 279 2.07 10.26 -7.48
CA PHE A 279 0.72 10.20 -6.90
C PHE A 279 -0.38 10.51 -7.93
N LEU A 280 0.00 11.00 -9.11
CA LEU A 280 -0.89 11.25 -10.24
C LEU A 280 -0.81 10.11 -11.26
N ASP A 281 -1.80 10.07 -12.13
CA ASP A 281 -1.73 9.34 -13.39
C ASP A 281 -1.04 10.23 -14.43
N GLY A 282 -0.13 9.67 -15.22
CA GLY A 282 0.72 10.41 -16.16
C GLY A 282 0.21 10.41 -17.59
N ARG A 283 1.02 10.98 -18.48
CA ARG A 283 0.82 10.85 -19.94
C ARG A 283 1.61 9.67 -20.48
N THR A 284 1.09 9.06 -21.53
CA THR A 284 1.67 7.88 -22.17
C THR A 284 2.08 8.16 -23.61
N GLY A 285 2.85 7.25 -24.20
CA GLY A 285 3.11 7.24 -25.64
C GLY A 285 1.86 6.96 -26.48
N GLN A 286 2.05 6.67 -27.77
CA GLN A 286 0.94 6.40 -28.69
C GLN A 286 0.01 5.31 -28.13
N GLN A 287 -1.25 5.67 -27.89
CA GLN A 287 -2.31 4.81 -27.38
C GLN A 287 -2.78 3.85 -28.49
N LEU A 288 -1.97 2.83 -28.77
CA LEU A 288 -2.31 1.72 -29.66
C LEU A 288 -3.21 0.71 -28.93
N THR A 289 -4.09 0.03 -29.68
CA THR A 289 -4.86 -1.11 -29.15
C THR A 289 -3.98 -2.37 -29.11
N SER A 290 -4.36 -3.32 -28.26
CA SER A 290 -3.69 -4.62 -28.12
C SER A 290 -3.38 -5.28 -29.48
N ASP A 291 -4.34 -5.36 -30.41
CA ASP A 291 -4.15 -6.01 -31.72
C ASP A 291 -3.11 -5.32 -32.62
N GLN A 292 -2.79 -4.05 -32.36
CA GLN A 292 -1.75 -3.28 -33.06
C GLN A 292 -0.35 -3.45 -32.44
N LEU A 293 -0.27 -4.07 -31.27
CA LEU A 293 0.96 -4.28 -30.51
C LEU A 293 1.46 -5.73 -30.67
N PRO A 294 2.75 -5.97 -30.95
CA PRO A 294 3.30 -7.33 -30.94
C PRO A 294 3.10 -8.06 -29.60
N THR A 295 2.56 -9.28 -29.64
CA THR A 295 2.46 -10.15 -28.46
C THR A 295 3.82 -10.39 -27.83
N LYS A 296 3.91 -10.29 -26.51
CA LYS A 296 5.12 -10.58 -25.73
C LYS A 296 4.77 -10.99 -24.30
N GLU A 297 5.71 -11.63 -23.61
CA GLU A 297 5.65 -11.72 -22.15
C GLU A 297 5.75 -10.33 -21.50
N GLY A 298 4.96 -10.08 -20.47
CA GLY A 298 4.95 -8.84 -19.70
C GLY A 298 4.33 -9.00 -18.32
N TYR A 299 4.53 -7.97 -17.49
CA TYR A 299 3.69 -7.79 -16.29
C TYR A 299 2.44 -7.01 -16.67
N PHE A 300 1.31 -7.23 -15.99
CA PHE A 300 0.10 -6.45 -16.25
C PHE A 300 -0.83 -6.33 -15.03
N ARG A 301 -1.75 -5.36 -15.13
CA ARG A 301 -2.89 -5.16 -14.21
C ARG A 301 -4.03 -4.42 -14.92
N ALA A 302 -5.17 -4.26 -14.26
CA ALA A 302 -6.32 -3.51 -14.76
C ALA A 302 -6.56 -2.17 -14.02
N VAL A 303 -6.04 -2.00 -12.80
CA VAL A 303 -6.23 -0.76 -12.02
C VAL A 303 -5.02 -0.42 -11.15
N ARG A 304 -4.93 0.86 -10.77
CA ARG A 304 -3.94 1.40 -9.85
C ARG A 304 -3.85 0.54 -8.58
N GLN A 305 -2.62 0.31 -8.12
CA GLN A 305 -2.27 -0.50 -6.94
C GLN A 305 -2.60 -2.01 -6.98
N GLU A 306 -3.16 -2.53 -8.06
CA GLU A 306 -3.45 -3.96 -8.19
C GLU A 306 -2.16 -4.79 -8.26
N PRO A 307 -2.10 -6.00 -7.66
CA PRO A 307 -0.93 -6.87 -7.76
C PRO A 307 -0.66 -7.26 -9.21
N VAL A 308 0.52 -6.90 -9.71
CA VAL A 308 0.91 -7.21 -11.09
C VAL A 308 0.97 -8.72 -11.33
N GLN A 309 0.21 -9.16 -12.32
CA GLN A 309 0.25 -10.50 -12.88
C GLN A 309 1.37 -10.59 -13.93
N PHE A 310 1.72 -11.79 -14.38
CA PHE A 310 2.70 -12.02 -15.44
C PHE A 310 2.14 -13.01 -16.47
N GLY A 311 2.31 -12.71 -17.76
CA GLY A 311 1.76 -13.49 -18.86
C GLY A 311 1.96 -12.79 -20.20
N GLU A 312 1.16 -13.12 -21.21
CA GLU A 312 1.20 -12.41 -22.49
C GLU A 312 0.50 -11.04 -22.41
N ILE A 313 1.05 -10.06 -23.11
CA ILE A 313 0.48 -8.72 -23.34
C ILE A 313 0.62 -8.32 -24.82
N GLY A 314 -0.23 -7.41 -25.30
CA GLY A 314 -0.35 -7.10 -26.73
C GLY A 314 -1.03 -8.22 -27.52
N GLY A 315 -1.09 -8.05 -28.84
CA GLY A 315 -1.79 -8.95 -29.76
C GLY A 315 -3.23 -9.20 -29.34
N HIS A 316 -3.60 -10.48 -29.23
CA HIS A 316 -4.96 -10.93 -28.94
C HIS A 316 -5.39 -10.81 -27.45
N THR A 317 -4.51 -10.32 -26.56
CA THR A 317 -4.71 -10.40 -25.10
C THR A 317 -5.63 -9.33 -24.50
N GLN A 318 -5.99 -8.29 -25.27
CA GLN A 318 -6.64 -7.06 -24.83
C GLN A 318 -5.82 -6.21 -23.84
N ILE A 319 -4.53 -6.51 -23.66
CA ILE A 319 -3.64 -5.80 -22.73
C ILE A 319 -2.75 -4.83 -23.49
N ASN A 320 -3.02 -3.53 -23.36
CA ASN A 320 -2.29 -2.47 -24.06
C ASN A 320 -0.93 -2.21 -23.38
N TYR A 321 0.10 -1.81 -24.13
CA TYR A 321 1.35 -1.30 -23.55
C TYR A 321 1.93 -0.16 -24.40
N VAL A 322 2.58 0.81 -23.75
CA VAL A 322 3.02 2.07 -24.37
C VAL A 322 4.54 2.22 -24.45
N GLN A 323 5.03 3.04 -25.38
CA GLN A 323 6.47 3.19 -25.63
C GLN A 323 7.22 4.01 -24.56
N TRP A 324 6.52 4.92 -23.87
CA TRP A 324 7.05 5.77 -22.82
C TRP A 324 5.93 6.28 -21.91
N TYR A 325 6.33 6.84 -20.76
CA TYR A 325 5.50 7.50 -19.76
C TYR A 325 6.09 8.87 -19.40
N GLU A 326 5.24 9.84 -19.05
CA GLU A 326 5.56 11.15 -18.49
C GLU A 326 4.75 11.33 -17.20
N CYS A 327 5.36 10.98 -16.06
CA CYS A 327 4.68 10.88 -14.77
C CYS A 327 4.82 12.12 -13.87
N GLY A 328 5.34 13.23 -14.40
CA GLY A 328 5.62 14.47 -13.65
C GLY A 328 6.82 14.41 -12.69
N THR A 329 7.24 13.21 -12.27
CA THR A 329 8.43 12.99 -11.45
C THR A 329 9.70 12.79 -12.28
N THR A 330 10.85 13.27 -11.77
CA THR A 330 12.17 13.16 -12.42
C THR A 330 12.96 12.01 -11.83
N ILE A 331 13.79 11.35 -12.66
CA ILE A 331 14.57 10.16 -12.27
C ILE A 331 16.05 10.41 -12.62
N PRO A 332 17.00 10.22 -11.67
CA PRO A 332 16.85 9.66 -10.33
C PRO A 332 16.17 10.60 -9.31
N GLY A 333 15.92 11.86 -9.70
CA GLY A 333 15.25 12.86 -8.88
C GLY A 333 16.09 13.39 -7.73
N LYS A 334 15.42 14.08 -6.81
CA LYS A 334 15.89 14.39 -5.45
C LYS A 334 14.70 14.22 -4.52
N TRP A 335 14.95 13.71 -3.31
CA TRP A 335 13.99 13.66 -2.21
C TRP A 335 13.57 15.07 -1.74
#